data_AF-A0A7C3RK77-F1
#
_entry.id   AF-A0A7C3RK77-F1
#
_cell.length_a   1.000
_cell.length_b   1.000
_cell.length_c   1.000
_cell.angle_alpha   90.00
_cell.angle_beta   90.00
_cell.angle_gamma   90.00
#
_symmetry.space_group_name_H-M   'P 1'
#
loop_
_entity.id
_entity.type
_entity.pdbx_description
1 polymer ?
#
loop_
_entity_poly.entity_id
_entity_poly.type
_entity_poly.pdbx_seq_one_letter_code
_entity_poly.pdbx_strand_id
1 'polypeptide(L)'
;MKRLLIFIFLLLFMIPILGAEPRYKDALILREPSSADIKTKNLPLTMELNFWNISSYEGETWMAFYEKDDTVEYYADIKNIVLKDKNSWVHGYPEVYYGYKPWSVRGTYCEKLVLPQKVSKFPDIYFNFKYSLWHESYLPINFAMETWITREEKQKSVSSGDIEMMVWLYAQKLGPAGRKVAEVKIPIIYNGRVKDIIWEVYVSPMSWDYIAYRSKENLKEGEVKIPINDFLKNLRDIIKQYSKRITPEQFDQMYVTDWEIGTEFGDPYTTSAKFGWTFSNFDIENK
;
A
#
# COMPACT_ATOMS: atom_id res chain seq x y z
N MET A 1 30.33 50.40 23.89
CA MET A 1 30.09 50.08 22.46
C MET A 1 30.33 48.58 22.24
N LYS A 2 29.27 47.86 21.84
CA LYS A 2 29.19 46.60 21.06
C LYS A 2 30.42 45.65 21.13
N ARG A 3 30.28 44.37 21.47
CA ARG A 3 29.52 43.38 20.68
C ARG A 3 29.10 42.17 21.53
N LEU A 4 27.80 41.89 21.45
CA LEU A 4 27.15 40.63 21.80
C LEU A 4 27.51 39.61 20.71
N LEU A 5 28.22 38.52 21.05
CA LEU A 5 28.34 37.37 20.14
C LEU A 5 27.14 36.45 20.39
N ILE A 6 26.18 36.52 19.47
CA ILE A 6 25.10 35.55 19.36
C ILE A 6 25.68 34.34 18.62
N PHE A 7 25.82 33.20 19.30
CA PHE A 7 26.03 31.91 18.64
C PHE A 7 24.68 31.39 18.14
N ILE A 8 24.43 31.50 16.84
CA ILE A 8 23.30 30.85 16.17
C ILE A 8 23.74 29.46 15.72
N PHE A 9 23.00 28.46 16.18
CA PHE A 9 23.02 27.06 15.77
C PHE A 9 22.78 26.93 14.25
N LEU A 10 23.60 26.12 13.58
CA LEU A 10 23.27 25.51 12.29
C LEU A 10 23.49 24.00 12.43
N LEU A 11 22.50 23.33 13.04
CA LEU A 11 22.35 21.90 12.89
C LEU A 11 21.77 21.67 11.50
N LEU A 12 22.67 21.50 10.52
CA LEU A 12 22.33 20.91 9.23
C LEU A 12 21.85 19.49 9.51
N PHE A 13 20.54 19.29 9.63
CA PHE A 13 19.95 18.01 9.31
C PHE A 13 20.26 17.76 7.83
N MET A 14 21.28 16.95 7.56
CA MET A 14 21.37 16.27 6.27
C MET A 14 20.15 15.38 6.18
N ILE A 15 19.09 15.90 5.57
CA ILE A 15 18.08 15.06 4.94
C ILE A 15 18.87 14.24 3.93
N PRO A 16 18.97 12.90 4.06
CA PRO A 16 19.51 12.10 2.98
C PRO A 16 18.65 12.43 1.76
N ILE A 17 19.28 13.07 0.77
CA ILE A 17 18.69 13.22 -0.54
C ILE A 17 18.42 11.78 -0.98
N LEU A 18 17.15 11.37 -1.05
CA LEU A 18 16.78 10.10 -1.67
C LEU A 18 17.41 10.12 -3.07
N GLY A 19 18.46 9.32 -3.22
CA GLY A 19 19.37 9.40 -4.34
C GLY A 19 18.85 8.64 -5.54
N ALA A 20 19.42 8.92 -6.71
CA ALA A 20 19.23 8.06 -7.88
C ALA A 20 19.79 6.63 -7.65
N GLU A 21 20.70 6.46 -6.68
CA GLU A 21 21.34 5.17 -6.38
C GLU A 21 20.96 4.64 -4.98
N PRO A 22 20.84 3.30 -4.81
CA PRO A 22 20.68 2.67 -3.51
C PRO A 22 21.81 3.03 -2.53
N ARG A 23 21.47 3.23 -1.25
CA ARG A 23 22.38 3.71 -0.21
C ARG A 23 23.53 2.76 0.09
N TYR A 24 23.28 1.45 0.04
CA TYR A 24 24.27 0.42 0.36
C TYR A 24 24.41 -0.61 -0.77
N LYS A 25 25.65 -1.01 -1.06
CA LYS A 25 25.97 -1.97 -2.14
C LYS A 25 25.62 -3.42 -1.80
N ASP A 26 25.51 -3.75 -0.52
CA ASP A 26 25.15 -5.08 0.03
C ASP A 26 23.63 -5.26 0.20
N ALA A 27 22.82 -4.27 -0.17
CA ALA A 27 21.37 -4.35 -0.10
C ALA A 27 20.80 -5.38 -1.11
N LEU A 28 19.68 -6.00 -0.75
CA LEU A 28 18.85 -6.72 -1.72
C LEU A 28 18.15 -5.67 -2.59
N ILE A 29 18.44 -5.64 -3.89
CA ILE A 29 17.94 -4.62 -4.81
C ILE A 29 17.25 -5.28 -6.00
N LEU A 30 16.00 -4.87 -6.26
CA LEU A 30 15.27 -5.13 -7.49
C LEU A 30 15.45 -3.93 -8.42
N ARG A 31 15.93 -4.14 -9.64
CA ARG A 31 16.11 -3.06 -10.66
C ARG A 31 15.17 -3.19 -11.86
N GLU A 32 14.49 -4.33 -11.94
CA GLU A 32 13.52 -4.64 -12.99
C GLU A 32 12.30 -5.28 -12.33
N PRO A 33 11.11 -5.23 -12.96
CA PRO A 33 9.89 -5.78 -12.39
C PRO A 33 10.05 -7.24 -11.96
N SER A 34 10.02 -7.46 -10.65
CA SER A 34 10.30 -8.74 -10.00
C SER A 34 9.89 -8.67 -8.53
N SER A 35 10.01 -9.79 -7.82
CA SER A 35 9.73 -9.86 -6.38
C SER A 35 10.80 -10.65 -5.63
N ALA A 36 10.97 -10.31 -4.35
CA ALA A 36 11.85 -11.04 -3.45
C ALA A 36 11.28 -11.07 -2.03
N ASP A 37 11.45 -12.20 -1.35
CA ASP A 37 11.09 -12.33 0.05
C ASP A 37 12.18 -11.66 0.90
N ILE A 38 11.76 -10.87 1.89
CA ILE A 38 12.61 -10.19 2.85
C ILE A 38 12.22 -10.58 4.26
N LYS A 39 13.20 -10.51 5.16
CA LYS A 39 12.97 -10.71 6.59
C LYS A 39 13.25 -9.40 7.32
N THR A 40 12.18 -8.68 7.63
CA THR A 40 12.28 -7.51 8.52
C THR A 40 12.53 -7.98 9.95
N LYS A 41 12.78 -7.05 10.87
CA LYS A 41 13.01 -7.38 12.29
C LYS A 41 11.88 -8.19 12.91
N ASN A 42 10.63 -7.88 12.58
CA ASN A 42 9.46 -8.51 13.22
C ASN A 42 8.61 -9.37 12.29
N LEU A 43 8.61 -9.11 10.98
CA LEU A 43 7.74 -9.79 10.03
C LEU A 43 8.52 -10.29 8.80
N PRO A 44 8.22 -11.49 8.28
CA PRO A 44 8.58 -11.80 6.91
C PRO A 44 7.66 -11.03 5.96
N LEU A 45 8.20 -10.47 4.88
CA LEU A 45 7.43 -9.76 3.85
C LEU A 45 7.93 -10.19 2.47
N THR A 46 7.18 -9.83 1.45
CA THR A 46 7.66 -9.84 0.07
C THR A 46 7.67 -8.41 -0.44
N MET A 47 8.76 -7.98 -1.08
CA MET A 47 8.80 -6.73 -1.83
C MET A 47 8.61 -7.02 -3.31
N GLU A 48 7.84 -6.19 -4.00
CA GLU A 48 7.51 -6.38 -5.41
C GLU A 48 7.62 -5.05 -6.17
N LEU A 49 8.54 -5.02 -7.13
CA LEU A 49 8.64 -3.92 -8.09
C LEU A 49 7.55 -4.10 -9.16
N ASN A 50 6.30 -3.86 -8.75
CA ASN A 50 5.12 -4.25 -9.51
C ASN A 50 4.73 -3.21 -10.57
N PHE A 51 5.26 -3.36 -11.78
CA PHE A 51 4.87 -2.56 -12.95
C PHE A 51 3.89 -3.33 -13.87
N TRP A 52 2.82 -3.87 -13.28
CA TRP A 52 1.91 -4.79 -13.96
C TRP A 52 1.34 -4.24 -15.28
N ASN A 53 1.10 -2.93 -15.40
CA ASN A 53 0.55 -2.30 -16.61
C ASN A 53 1.59 -1.58 -17.49
N ILE A 54 2.88 -1.58 -17.14
CA ILE A 54 3.91 -0.96 -18.00
C ILE A 54 4.47 -2.01 -18.96
N SER A 55 4.39 -1.72 -20.26
CA SER A 55 5.00 -2.51 -21.33
C SER A 55 6.49 -2.16 -21.49
N SER A 56 6.81 -0.87 -21.52
CA SER A 56 8.18 -0.36 -21.59
C SER A 56 8.30 1.04 -21.00
N TYR A 57 9.51 1.40 -20.59
CA TYR A 57 9.90 2.73 -20.13
C TYR A 57 11.40 2.96 -20.36
N GLU A 58 11.85 4.20 -20.26
CA GLU A 58 13.24 4.59 -20.14
C GLU A 58 13.50 5.19 -18.76
N GLY A 59 14.74 5.15 -18.28
CA GLY A 59 15.15 5.76 -17.01
C GLY A 59 15.55 4.72 -15.96
N GLU A 60 15.50 5.11 -14.69
CA GLU A 60 15.93 4.28 -13.57
C GLU A 60 14.79 4.02 -12.61
N THR A 61 14.68 2.78 -12.16
CA THR A 61 13.87 2.41 -11.02
C THR A 61 14.61 1.36 -10.21
N TRP A 62 14.37 1.36 -8.90
CA TRP A 62 14.80 0.29 -8.05
C TRP A 62 13.94 0.24 -6.79
N MET A 63 13.93 -0.93 -6.17
CA MET A 63 13.43 -1.14 -4.83
C MET A 63 14.49 -1.88 -4.04
N ALA A 64 14.86 -1.38 -2.87
CA ALA A 64 15.93 -1.92 -2.06
C ALA A 64 15.46 -2.22 -0.64
N PHE A 65 15.88 -3.36 -0.09
CA PHE A 65 15.77 -3.63 1.35
C PHE A 65 17.13 -3.51 2.01
N TYR A 66 17.21 -2.64 3.02
CA TYR A 66 18.40 -2.43 3.84
C TYR A 66 18.24 -3.10 5.19
N GLU A 67 18.79 -4.30 5.34
CA GLU A 67 18.65 -5.12 6.57
C GLU A 67 19.10 -4.37 7.84
N LYS A 68 20.20 -3.61 7.76
CA LYS A 68 20.74 -2.82 8.89
C LYS A 68 19.74 -1.76 9.40
N ASP A 69 19.03 -1.12 8.48
CA ASP A 69 18.08 -0.05 8.79
C ASP A 69 16.66 -0.59 8.98
N ASP A 70 16.41 -1.86 8.66
CA ASP A 70 15.08 -2.48 8.61
C ASP A 70 14.09 -1.65 7.78
N THR A 71 14.55 -1.25 6.59
CA THR A 71 13.85 -0.27 5.73
C THR A 71 13.82 -0.76 4.29
N VAL A 72 12.64 -0.70 3.68
CA VAL A 72 12.44 -0.82 2.24
C VAL A 72 12.37 0.58 1.65
N GLU A 73 13.12 0.84 0.60
CA GLU A 73 13.14 2.10 -0.13
C GLU A 73 12.84 1.84 -1.60
N TYR A 74 12.06 2.73 -2.19
CA TYR A 74 11.71 2.68 -3.60
C TYR A 74 12.01 4.02 -4.26
N TYR A 75 12.49 3.94 -5.49
CA TYR A 75 12.77 5.08 -6.36
C TYR A 75 12.34 4.78 -7.78
N ALA A 76 11.77 5.77 -8.44
CA ALA A 76 11.64 5.82 -9.88
C ALA A 76 11.90 7.23 -10.41
N ASP A 77 12.61 7.28 -11.53
CA ASP A 77 12.70 8.41 -12.45
C ASP A 77 12.65 7.83 -13.86
N ILE A 78 11.41 7.61 -14.31
CA ILE A 78 11.10 6.92 -15.57
C ILE A 78 10.34 7.84 -16.52
N LYS A 79 10.54 7.64 -17.82
CA LYS A 79 9.95 8.42 -18.90
C LYS A 79 9.62 7.54 -20.10
N ASN A 80 8.95 8.11 -21.10
CA ASN A 80 8.49 7.41 -22.30
C ASN A 80 7.70 6.15 -21.94
N ILE A 81 6.87 6.22 -20.89
CA ILE A 81 6.09 5.10 -20.39
C ILE A 81 5.06 4.67 -21.44
N VAL A 82 5.07 3.38 -21.78
CA VAL A 82 4.07 2.75 -22.65
C VAL A 82 3.28 1.74 -21.84
N LEU A 83 1.95 1.89 -21.79
CA LEU A 83 1.07 0.97 -21.08
C LEU A 83 0.71 -0.26 -21.91
N LYS A 84 0.51 -1.40 -21.23
CA LYS A 84 -0.03 -2.63 -21.83
C LYS A 84 -1.50 -2.44 -22.18
N ASP A 85 -2.29 -1.86 -21.28
CA ASP A 85 -3.69 -1.51 -21.48
C ASP A 85 -4.02 -0.16 -20.82
N LYS A 86 -4.48 0.80 -21.62
CA LYS A 86 -4.88 2.12 -21.10
C LYS A 86 -6.18 2.09 -20.28
N ASN A 87 -7.02 1.08 -20.46
CA ASN A 87 -8.29 0.97 -19.72
C ASN A 87 -8.08 0.51 -18.27
N SER A 88 -6.93 -0.12 -18.01
CA SER A 88 -6.45 -0.49 -16.68
C SER A 88 -6.01 0.73 -15.83
N TRP A 89 -5.98 1.93 -16.43
CA TRP A 89 -5.74 3.24 -15.81
C TRP A 89 -4.35 3.48 -15.21
N VAL A 90 -4.03 2.87 -14.07
CA VAL A 90 -2.75 3.08 -13.37
C VAL A 90 -1.63 2.27 -14.03
N HIS A 91 -0.39 2.63 -13.76
CA HIS A 91 0.79 2.05 -14.41
C HIS A 91 1.31 0.82 -13.68
N GLY A 92 1.25 0.86 -12.35
CA GLY A 92 1.79 -0.16 -11.48
C GLY A 92 1.52 0.18 -10.02
N TYR A 93 1.96 -0.71 -9.13
CA TYR A 93 1.76 -0.64 -7.69
C TYR A 93 3.02 -1.14 -6.96
N PRO A 94 4.19 -0.48 -7.07
CA PRO A 94 5.39 -0.86 -6.31
C PRO A 94 5.08 -0.91 -4.81
N GLU A 95 5.40 -2.03 -4.19
CA GLU A 95 4.78 -2.43 -2.93
C GLU A 95 5.66 -3.37 -2.09
N VAL A 96 5.20 -3.57 -0.85
CA VAL A 96 5.53 -4.71 -0.01
C VAL A 96 4.24 -5.38 0.44
N TYR A 97 4.24 -6.69 0.63
CA TYR A 97 3.07 -7.40 1.14
C TYR A 97 3.41 -8.46 2.18
N TYR A 98 2.43 -8.69 3.07
CA TYR A 98 2.40 -9.77 4.05
C TYR A 98 1.29 -10.75 3.67
N GLY A 99 1.51 -12.06 3.80
CA GLY A 99 0.54 -13.08 3.39
C GLY A 99 0.70 -13.53 1.95
N TYR A 100 -0.34 -14.13 1.39
CA TYR A 100 -0.36 -14.78 0.08
C TYR A 100 -1.07 -13.91 -0.95
N LYS A 101 -0.32 -13.45 -1.96
CA LYS A 101 -0.81 -12.68 -3.09
C LYS A 101 -1.33 -13.61 -4.18
N PRO A 102 -2.65 -13.61 -4.49
CA PRO A 102 -3.22 -14.53 -5.48
C PRO A 102 -2.61 -14.40 -6.87
N TRP A 103 -2.29 -13.16 -7.29
CA TRP A 103 -1.72 -12.87 -8.60
C TRP A 103 -0.29 -13.38 -8.79
N SER A 104 0.50 -13.38 -7.73
CA SER A 104 1.91 -13.79 -7.76
C SER A 104 2.09 -15.24 -7.31
N VAL A 105 1.03 -15.88 -6.79
CA VAL A 105 1.05 -17.25 -6.22
C VAL A 105 2.19 -17.39 -5.21
N ARG A 106 2.43 -16.34 -4.45
CA ARG A 106 3.59 -16.17 -3.56
C ARG A 106 3.14 -15.52 -2.27
N GLY A 107 3.79 -15.89 -1.18
CA GLY A 107 3.50 -15.28 0.10
C GLY A 107 4.31 -15.82 1.25
N THR A 108 4.32 -15.04 2.33
CA THR A 108 5.00 -15.39 3.57
C THR A 108 4.19 -14.90 4.76
N TYR A 109 4.28 -15.59 5.89
CA TYR A 109 3.58 -15.24 7.12
C TYR A 109 4.34 -15.76 8.33
N CYS A 110 3.93 -15.33 9.52
CA CYS A 110 4.44 -15.79 10.80
C CYS A 110 3.30 -16.07 11.79
N GLU A 111 3.64 -16.56 12.98
CA GLU A 111 2.67 -16.94 14.02
C GLU A 111 1.84 -15.76 14.55
N LYS A 112 2.30 -14.51 14.37
CA LYS A 112 1.53 -13.31 14.78
C LYS A 112 0.21 -13.16 14.01
N LEU A 113 0.17 -13.61 12.75
CA LEU A 113 -1.03 -13.62 11.91
C LEU A 113 -0.84 -14.62 10.77
N VAL A 114 -1.49 -15.78 10.82
CA VAL A 114 -1.45 -16.73 9.71
C VAL A 114 -2.42 -16.26 8.63
N LEU A 115 -1.91 -15.94 7.44
CA LEU A 115 -2.70 -15.66 6.24
C LEU A 115 -2.42 -16.71 5.17
N PRO A 116 -3.41 -17.13 4.36
CA PRO A 116 -4.81 -16.65 4.34
C PRO A 116 -5.65 -17.03 5.58
N GLN A 117 -6.59 -16.16 5.99
CA GLN A 117 -7.47 -16.38 7.15
C GLN A 117 -8.92 -16.07 6.79
N LYS A 118 -9.87 -16.86 7.30
CA LYS A 118 -11.29 -16.57 7.10
C LYS A 118 -11.68 -15.21 7.70
N VAL A 119 -12.49 -14.43 6.99
CA VAL A 119 -13.02 -13.14 7.46
C VAL A 119 -13.67 -13.28 8.84
N SER A 120 -14.53 -14.28 9.05
CA SER A 120 -15.17 -14.55 10.35
C SER A 120 -14.22 -14.90 11.50
N LYS A 121 -12.96 -15.21 11.19
CA LYS A 121 -11.91 -15.56 12.17
C LYS A 121 -10.78 -14.53 12.19
N PHE A 122 -10.90 -13.43 11.46
CA PHE A 122 -9.85 -12.43 11.39
C PHE A 122 -9.70 -11.72 12.75
N PRO A 123 -8.49 -11.68 13.34
CA PRO A 123 -8.32 -11.19 14.70
C PRO A 123 -8.37 -9.66 14.78
N ASP A 124 -8.71 -9.13 15.95
CA ASP A 124 -8.58 -7.70 16.25
C ASP A 124 -7.11 -7.34 16.49
N ILE A 125 -6.42 -6.94 15.42
CA ILE A 125 -5.01 -6.56 15.41
C ILE A 125 -4.80 -5.18 14.81
N TYR A 126 -3.62 -4.61 15.08
CA TYR A 126 -3.05 -3.52 14.32
C TYR A 126 -1.90 -4.01 13.44
N PHE A 127 -1.99 -3.71 12.14
CA PHE A 127 -0.82 -3.76 11.26
C PHE A 127 -0.13 -2.40 11.30
N ASN A 128 1.15 -2.37 11.66
CA ASN A 128 1.85 -1.12 11.90
C ASN A 128 3.16 -1.02 11.14
N PHE A 129 3.50 0.21 10.75
CA PHE A 129 4.71 0.54 10.02
C PHE A 129 4.92 2.06 10.04
N LYS A 130 6.15 2.48 9.71
CA LYS A 130 6.53 3.86 9.44
C LYS A 130 6.71 4.07 7.95
N TYR A 131 6.31 5.22 7.46
CA TYR A 131 6.40 5.57 6.06
C TYR A 131 6.74 7.04 5.82
N SER A 132 7.35 7.32 4.68
CA SER A 132 7.49 8.67 4.12
C SER A 132 7.51 8.59 2.59
N LEU A 133 6.74 9.47 1.95
CA LEU A 133 6.53 9.50 0.51
C LEU A 133 7.01 10.82 -0.07
N TRP A 134 7.58 10.79 -1.27
CA TRP A 134 7.82 11.98 -2.07
C TRP A 134 7.51 11.68 -3.54
N HIS A 135 7.07 12.70 -4.28
CA HIS A 135 6.74 12.58 -5.69
C HIS A 135 6.66 13.98 -6.29
N GLU A 136 6.79 14.06 -7.60
CA GLU A 136 6.52 15.30 -8.34
C GLU A 136 5.05 15.71 -8.27
N SER A 137 4.78 17.01 -8.25
CA SER A 137 3.42 17.56 -8.11
C SER A 137 2.50 17.27 -9.29
N TYR A 138 3.06 16.88 -10.45
CA TYR A 138 2.28 16.51 -11.61
C TYR A 138 1.70 15.10 -11.52
N LEU A 139 2.35 14.20 -10.78
CA LEU A 139 2.08 12.76 -10.81
C LEU A 139 0.74 12.42 -10.14
N PRO A 140 -0.18 11.72 -10.84
CA PRO A 140 -1.27 10.99 -10.21
C PRO A 140 -0.71 9.84 -9.38
N ILE A 141 -1.00 9.80 -8.09
CA ILE A 141 -0.46 8.79 -7.17
C ILE A 141 -1.36 8.63 -5.95
N ASN A 142 -1.42 7.43 -5.38
CA ASN A 142 -1.95 7.20 -4.03
C ASN A 142 -0.90 6.57 -3.12
N PHE A 143 -1.22 6.50 -1.83
CA PHE A 143 -0.64 5.55 -0.90
C PHE A 143 -1.77 4.69 -0.38
N ALA A 144 -1.76 3.44 -0.82
CA ALA A 144 -2.80 2.48 -0.54
C ALA A 144 -2.20 1.29 0.21
N MET A 145 -3.02 0.74 1.10
CA MET A 145 -2.92 -0.65 1.45
C MET A 145 -4.08 -1.41 0.83
N GLU A 146 -3.91 -2.68 0.54
CA GLU A 146 -4.99 -3.52 0.03
C GLU A 146 -4.95 -4.94 0.57
N THR A 147 -6.07 -5.63 0.39
CA THR A 147 -6.15 -7.07 0.56
C THR A 147 -7.08 -7.67 -0.49
N TRP A 148 -6.70 -8.85 -0.95
CA TRP A 148 -7.58 -9.72 -1.70
C TRP A 148 -8.37 -10.60 -0.74
N ILE A 149 -9.69 -10.64 -0.96
CA ILE A 149 -10.60 -11.49 -0.21
C ILE A 149 -11.21 -12.49 -1.19
N THR A 150 -10.83 -13.76 -1.04
CA THR A 150 -11.08 -14.81 -2.04
C THR A 150 -11.99 -15.91 -1.51
N ARG A 151 -12.71 -16.59 -2.40
CA ARG A 151 -13.60 -17.70 -2.03
C ARG A 151 -12.83 -18.95 -1.63
N GLU A 152 -11.68 -19.20 -2.24
CA GLU A 152 -10.77 -20.28 -1.86
C GLU A 152 -9.54 -19.74 -1.15
N GLU A 153 -8.96 -20.53 -0.25
CA GLU A 153 -7.84 -20.12 0.60
C GLU A 153 -6.63 -19.65 -0.22
N LYS A 154 -6.24 -20.39 -1.27
CA LYS A 154 -5.05 -20.09 -2.09
C LYS A 154 -5.40 -20.05 -3.58
N GLN A 155 -6.29 -19.14 -3.97
CA GLN A 155 -6.57 -18.90 -5.39
C GLN A 155 -5.31 -18.41 -6.12
N LYS A 156 -5.21 -18.69 -7.41
CA LYS A 156 -4.07 -18.26 -8.26
C LYS A 156 -4.40 -17.08 -9.16
N SER A 157 -5.56 -16.48 -8.94
CA SER A 157 -6.13 -15.32 -9.62
C SER A 157 -7.39 -14.89 -8.87
N VAL A 158 -7.95 -13.74 -9.23
CA VAL A 158 -9.26 -13.31 -8.71
C VAL A 158 -10.28 -13.13 -9.84
N SER A 159 -11.55 -13.23 -9.49
CA SER A 159 -12.65 -13.25 -10.44
C SER A 159 -13.98 -12.83 -9.80
N SER A 160 -15.07 -12.96 -10.54
CA SER A 160 -16.39 -12.56 -10.06
C SER A 160 -16.76 -13.35 -8.79
N GLY A 161 -17.09 -12.62 -7.73
CA GLY A 161 -17.37 -13.16 -6.40
C GLY A 161 -16.22 -13.01 -5.42
N ASP A 162 -15.03 -12.63 -5.88
CA ASP A 162 -13.92 -12.19 -5.05
C ASP A 162 -14.00 -10.66 -4.82
N ILE A 163 -13.23 -10.15 -3.85
CA ILE A 163 -13.23 -8.75 -3.46
C ILE A 163 -11.80 -8.21 -3.41
N GLU A 164 -11.62 -6.98 -3.87
CA GLU A 164 -10.46 -6.14 -3.59
C GLU A 164 -10.88 -5.05 -2.60
N MET A 165 -10.25 -5.02 -1.42
CA MET A 165 -10.46 -3.96 -0.45
C MET A 165 -9.20 -3.10 -0.33
N MET A 166 -9.29 -1.83 -0.74
CA MET A 166 -8.20 -0.87 -0.58
C MET A 166 -8.48 0.14 0.54
N VAL A 167 -7.41 0.62 1.19
CA VAL A 167 -7.42 1.66 2.22
C VAL A 167 -6.37 2.71 1.85
N TRP A 168 -6.80 3.89 1.40
CA TRP A 168 -5.92 4.94 0.91
C TRP A 168 -5.69 6.02 1.97
N LEU A 169 -4.45 6.16 2.43
CA LEU A 169 -4.03 7.19 3.38
C LEU A 169 -3.62 8.51 2.70
N TYR A 170 -3.26 8.43 1.43
CA TYR A 170 -2.87 9.59 0.63
C TYR A 170 -3.36 9.43 -0.80
N ALA A 171 -3.77 10.53 -1.43
CA ALA A 171 -3.99 10.59 -2.86
C ALA A 171 -3.70 11.99 -3.41
N GLN A 172 -3.12 12.03 -4.60
CA GLN A 172 -2.94 13.22 -5.41
C GLN A 172 -3.36 12.92 -6.84
N LYS A 173 -4.29 13.71 -7.39
CA LYS A 173 -4.75 13.62 -8.79
C LYS A 173 -5.23 12.23 -9.23
N LEU A 174 -5.45 11.33 -8.28
CA LEU A 174 -5.94 9.98 -8.49
C LEU A 174 -7.18 9.78 -7.60
N GLY A 175 -8.19 9.10 -8.14
CA GLY A 175 -9.43 8.78 -7.44
C GLY A 175 -9.70 7.27 -7.52
N PRO A 176 -10.36 6.67 -6.51
CA PRO A 176 -10.75 5.27 -6.57
C PRO A 176 -11.71 4.99 -7.73
N ALA A 177 -11.71 3.76 -8.21
CA ALA A 177 -12.66 3.32 -9.22
C ALA A 177 -14.12 3.34 -8.70
N GLY A 178 -15.06 3.47 -9.64
CA GLY A 178 -16.50 3.39 -9.35
C GLY A 178 -17.08 4.68 -8.78
N ARG A 179 -18.01 4.54 -7.83
CA ARG A 179 -18.76 5.67 -7.25
C ARG A 179 -18.63 5.69 -5.73
N LYS A 180 -18.58 6.89 -5.16
CA LYS A 180 -18.72 7.10 -3.72
C LYS A 180 -20.13 6.69 -3.28
N VAL A 181 -20.22 5.84 -2.25
CA VAL A 181 -21.48 5.32 -1.72
C VAL A 181 -21.73 5.71 -0.26
N ALA A 182 -20.67 5.97 0.52
CA ALA A 182 -20.79 6.31 1.93
C ALA A 182 -19.61 7.18 2.42
N GLU A 183 -19.75 7.70 3.63
CA GLU A 183 -18.64 8.13 4.48
C GLU A 183 -18.72 7.35 5.79
N VAL A 184 -17.60 6.83 6.28
CA VAL A 184 -17.51 6.09 7.54
C VAL A 184 -16.38 6.65 8.39
N LYS A 185 -16.55 6.64 9.71
CA LYS A 185 -15.52 7.01 10.66
C LYS A 185 -14.87 5.75 11.23
N ILE A 186 -13.60 5.52 10.90
CA ILE A 186 -12.80 4.40 11.43
C ILE A 186 -11.51 5.00 12.01
N PRO A 187 -11.26 4.85 13.33
CA PRO A 187 -10.05 5.39 13.94
C PRO A 187 -8.81 4.60 13.55
N ILE A 188 -7.69 5.30 13.42
CA ILE A 188 -6.34 4.69 13.32
C ILE A 188 -5.48 5.23 14.46
N ILE A 189 -4.33 4.62 14.72
CA ILE A 189 -3.29 5.26 15.53
C ILE A 189 -2.29 5.88 14.57
N TYR A 190 -2.11 7.20 14.65
CA TYR A 190 -1.19 7.95 13.81
C TYR A 190 -0.24 8.77 14.69
N ASN A 191 1.06 8.55 14.54
CA ASN A 191 2.11 9.13 15.37
C ASN A 191 1.83 8.97 16.88
N GLY A 192 1.41 7.77 17.28
CA GLY A 192 1.15 7.41 18.68
C GLY A 192 -0.15 7.96 19.27
N ARG A 193 -1.02 8.60 18.48
CA ARG A 193 -2.31 9.13 18.93
C ARG A 193 -3.45 8.52 18.15
N VAL A 194 -4.55 8.22 18.83
CA VAL A 194 -5.81 7.86 18.16
C VAL A 194 -6.26 9.04 17.30
N LYS A 195 -6.54 8.77 16.03
CA LYS A 195 -7.00 9.74 15.05
C LYS A 195 -8.25 9.19 14.38
N ASP A 196 -9.38 9.85 14.62
CA ASP A 196 -10.64 9.57 13.95
C ASP A 196 -10.56 10.05 12.49
N ILE A 197 -10.42 9.12 11.54
CA ILE A 197 -10.40 9.43 10.12
C ILE A 197 -11.81 9.23 9.54
N ILE A 198 -12.23 10.17 8.69
CA ILE A 198 -13.41 10.00 7.83
C ILE A 198 -12.93 9.43 6.50
N TRP A 199 -13.47 8.27 6.15
CA TRP A 199 -13.19 7.53 4.93
C TRP A 199 -14.36 7.66 3.96
N GLU A 200 -14.10 8.14 2.76
CA GLU A 200 -15.04 8.04 1.65
C GLU A 200 -14.98 6.63 1.08
N VAL A 201 -16.13 5.95 1.06
CA VAL A 201 -16.22 4.57 0.58
C VAL A 201 -16.66 4.57 -0.87
N TYR A 202 -15.86 3.97 -1.74
CA TYR A 202 -16.13 3.80 -3.17
C TYR A 202 -16.42 2.34 -3.47
N VAL A 203 -17.35 2.08 -4.40
CA VAL A 203 -17.69 0.73 -4.86
C VAL A 203 -17.70 0.71 -6.39
N SER A 204 -17.06 -0.31 -6.97
CA SER A 204 -17.08 -0.58 -8.40
C SER A 204 -17.29 -2.08 -8.67
N PRO A 205 -18.32 -2.48 -9.42
CA PRO A 205 -18.50 -3.87 -9.83
C PRO A 205 -17.62 -4.19 -11.05
N MET A 206 -16.31 -4.32 -10.84
CA MET A 206 -15.32 -4.72 -11.86
C MET A 206 -15.39 -6.22 -12.13
N SER A 207 -14.33 -6.86 -12.64
CA SER A 207 -14.31 -8.34 -12.75
C SER A 207 -14.46 -9.05 -11.40
N TRP A 208 -14.14 -8.35 -10.32
CA TRP A 208 -14.43 -8.63 -8.90
C TRP A 208 -15.15 -7.43 -8.28
N ASP A 209 -15.61 -7.51 -7.03
CA ASP A 209 -16.11 -6.32 -6.33
C ASP A 209 -14.92 -5.51 -5.81
N TYR A 210 -14.76 -4.28 -6.29
CA TYR A 210 -13.76 -3.34 -5.82
C TYR A 210 -14.37 -2.39 -4.79
N ILE A 211 -13.77 -2.30 -3.60
CA ILE A 211 -14.16 -1.38 -2.54
C ILE A 211 -12.92 -0.63 -2.06
N ALA A 212 -12.99 0.70 -2.06
CA ALA A 212 -11.91 1.54 -1.56
C ALA A 212 -12.38 2.47 -0.45
N TYR A 213 -11.59 2.52 0.61
CA TYR A 213 -11.70 3.47 1.72
C TYR A 213 -10.69 4.59 1.50
N ARG A 214 -11.13 5.73 0.96
CA ARG A 214 -10.25 6.88 0.75
C ARG A 214 -10.33 7.84 1.94
N SER A 215 -9.21 8.06 2.62
CA SER A 215 -9.12 9.09 3.66
C SER A 215 -9.43 10.47 3.08
N LYS A 216 -10.24 11.27 3.79
CA LYS A 216 -10.43 12.71 3.48
C LYS A 216 -9.22 13.57 3.87
N GLU A 217 -8.28 12.98 4.59
CA GLU A 217 -7.00 13.58 4.96
C GLU A 217 -5.87 12.96 4.14
N ASN A 218 -4.89 13.77 3.74
CA ASN A 218 -3.71 13.30 3.02
C ASN A 218 -2.53 13.16 4.01
N LEU A 219 -2.24 11.92 4.41
CA LEU A 219 -1.17 11.59 5.36
C LEU A 219 0.05 11.07 4.59
N LYS A 220 1.02 11.95 4.31
CA LYS A 220 2.15 11.67 3.40
C LYS A 220 3.37 11.02 4.08
N GLU A 221 3.47 11.13 5.39
CA GLU A 221 4.53 10.51 6.20
C GLU A 221 4.04 10.27 7.62
N GLY A 222 4.67 9.35 8.35
CA GLY A 222 4.37 9.10 9.75
C GLY A 222 4.48 7.63 10.15
N GLU A 223 4.11 7.37 11.39
CA GLU A 223 3.92 6.02 11.94
C GLU A 223 2.43 5.74 12.04
N VAL A 224 1.98 4.62 11.49
CA VAL A 224 0.56 4.26 11.48
C VAL A 224 0.33 2.87 12.04
N LYS A 225 -0.81 2.71 12.73
CA LYS A 225 -1.36 1.43 13.12
C LYS A 225 -2.78 1.30 12.56
N ILE A 226 -2.98 0.32 11.69
CA ILE A 226 -4.20 0.14 10.90
C ILE A 226 -5.01 -1.03 11.45
N PRO A 227 -6.24 -0.80 11.93
CA PRO A 227 -7.10 -1.86 12.45
C PRO A 227 -7.83 -2.58 11.32
N ILE A 228 -7.17 -3.53 10.65
CA ILE A 228 -7.72 -4.22 9.46
C ILE A 228 -9.12 -4.78 9.72
N ASN A 229 -9.36 -5.39 10.90
CA ASN A 229 -10.66 -5.98 11.21
C ASN A 229 -11.81 -4.96 11.31
N ASP A 230 -11.52 -3.70 11.67
CA ASP A 230 -12.56 -2.66 11.68
C ASP A 230 -13.03 -2.34 10.26
N PHE A 231 -12.10 -2.33 9.28
CA PHE A 231 -12.45 -2.19 7.86
C PHE A 231 -13.23 -3.40 7.37
N LEU A 232 -12.83 -4.63 7.72
CA LEU A 232 -13.57 -5.85 7.35
C LEU A 232 -15.00 -5.87 7.92
N LYS A 233 -15.17 -5.46 9.18
CA LYS A 233 -16.49 -5.31 9.82
C LYS A 233 -17.37 -4.32 9.06
N ASN A 234 -16.83 -3.17 8.67
CA ASN A 234 -17.57 -2.22 7.85
C ASN A 234 -17.83 -2.74 6.43
N LEU A 235 -16.85 -3.41 5.82
CA LEU A 235 -16.96 -3.98 4.49
C LEU A 235 -18.14 -4.95 4.41
N ARG A 236 -18.40 -5.74 5.46
CA ARG A 236 -19.58 -6.60 5.55
C ARG A 236 -20.90 -5.85 5.30
N ASP A 237 -21.03 -4.64 5.86
CA ASP A 237 -22.22 -3.80 5.66
C ASP A 237 -22.29 -3.20 4.25
N ILE A 238 -21.14 -2.88 3.66
CA ILE A 238 -21.04 -2.43 2.27
C ILE A 238 -21.44 -3.57 1.32
N ILE A 239 -20.96 -4.79 1.57
CA ILE A 239 -21.33 -5.99 0.79
C ILE A 239 -22.83 -6.23 0.85
N LYS A 240 -23.44 -6.17 2.05
CA LYS A 240 -24.89 -6.31 2.23
C LYS A 240 -25.71 -5.36 1.35
N GLN A 241 -25.22 -4.13 1.16
CA GLN A 241 -25.96 -3.07 0.47
C GLN A 241 -25.68 -3.00 -1.02
N TYR A 242 -24.44 -3.29 -1.44
CA TYR A 242 -23.97 -2.95 -2.79
C TYR A 242 -23.46 -4.13 -3.60
N SER A 243 -23.06 -5.25 -2.99
CA SER A 243 -22.68 -6.43 -3.76
C SER A 243 -23.92 -7.09 -4.36
N LYS A 244 -23.80 -7.50 -5.62
CA LYS A 244 -24.78 -8.35 -6.31
C LYS A 244 -24.27 -9.78 -6.50
N ARG A 245 -23.05 -10.07 -6.04
CA ARG A 245 -22.31 -11.31 -6.33
C ARG A 245 -22.26 -12.23 -5.11
N ILE A 246 -22.20 -11.64 -3.92
CA ILE A 246 -22.05 -12.38 -2.66
C ILE A 246 -22.96 -11.79 -1.58
N THR A 247 -23.38 -12.65 -0.65
CA THR A 247 -24.07 -12.23 0.57
C THR A 247 -23.06 -11.97 1.70
N PRO A 248 -23.45 -11.26 2.77
CA PRO A 248 -22.60 -11.10 3.96
C PRO A 248 -22.17 -12.43 4.58
N GLU A 249 -23.02 -13.45 4.57
CA GLU A 249 -22.71 -14.78 5.11
C GLU A 249 -21.67 -15.52 4.25
N GLN A 250 -21.69 -15.31 2.92
CA GLN A 250 -20.64 -15.81 2.04
C GLN A 250 -19.33 -15.06 2.30
N PHE A 251 -19.38 -13.72 2.43
CA PHE A 251 -18.22 -12.90 2.78
C PHE A 251 -17.55 -13.37 4.08
N ASP A 252 -18.33 -13.68 5.11
CA ASP A 252 -17.82 -14.19 6.39
C ASP A 252 -17.01 -15.51 6.24
N GLN A 253 -17.24 -16.28 5.17
CA GLN A 253 -16.55 -17.54 4.87
C GLN A 253 -15.36 -17.41 3.91
N MET A 254 -15.19 -16.25 3.27
CA MET A 254 -14.07 -15.96 2.38
C MET A 254 -12.78 -15.74 3.15
N TYR A 255 -11.64 -15.71 2.46
CA TYR A 255 -10.30 -15.63 3.03
C TYR A 255 -9.66 -14.29 2.71
N VAL A 256 -9.24 -13.57 3.74
CA VAL A 256 -8.30 -12.45 3.62
C VAL A 256 -6.93 -13.08 3.34
N THR A 257 -6.36 -12.85 2.14
CA THR A 257 -5.19 -13.60 1.69
C THR A 257 -3.87 -12.92 2.04
N ASP A 258 -3.86 -11.58 2.02
CA ASP A 258 -2.67 -10.75 2.17
C ASP A 258 -3.00 -9.38 2.78
N TRP A 259 -1.95 -8.60 3.01
CA TRP A 259 -1.99 -7.18 3.27
C TRP A 259 -0.86 -6.52 2.48
N GLU A 260 -1.20 -5.90 1.36
CA GLU A 260 -0.27 -5.21 0.46
C GLU A 260 -0.19 -3.72 0.82
N ILE A 261 0.99 -3.11 0.69
CA ILE A 261 1.27 -1.72 1.05
C ILE A 261 2.15 -1.11 -0.04
N GLY A 262 1.62 -0.12 -0.76
CA GLY A 262 2.31 0.44 -1.91
C GLY A 262 1.68 1.73 -2.42
N THR A 263 2.08 2.11 -3.62
CA THR A 263 1.61 3.34 -4.26
C THR A 263 1.19 3.05 -5.69
N GLU A 264 -0.10 3.17 -6.00
CA GLU A 264 -0.54 3.17 -7.39
C GLU A 264 -0.17 4.52 -8.00
N PHE A 265 0.33 4.52 -9.24
CA PHE A 265 0.77 5.76 -9.88
C PHE A 265 0.42 5.82 -11.37
N GLY A 266 0.38 7.05 -11.87
CA GLY A 266 0.10 7.36 -13.25
C GLY A 266 -1.38 7.27 -13.63
N ASP A 267 -1.64 7.73 -14.84
CA ASP A 267 -2.92 7.64 -15.55
C ASP A 267 -2.64 7.37 -17.04
N PRO A 268 -3.66 7.17 -17.90
CA PRO A 268 -3.44 6.88 -19.32
C PRO A 268 -2.68 7.94 -20.15
N TYR A 269 -2.45 9.12 -19.58
CA TYR A 269 -1.80 10.27 -20.23
C TYR A 269 -0.42 10.59 -19.64
N THR A 270 -0.09 10.00 -18.49
CA THR A 270 1.20 10.16 -17.83
C THR A 270 2.27 9.41 -18.61
N THR A 271 3.28 10.13 -19.11
CA THR A 271 4.40 9.55 -19.86
C THR A 271 5.73 9.55 -19.09
N SER A 272 5.73 10.11 -17.88
CA SER A 272 6.88 10.15 -16.98
C SER A 272 6.43 10.10 -15.53
N ALA A 273 7.22 9.46 -14.68
CA ALA A 273 6.96 9.37 -13.24
C ALA A 273 8.27 9.49 -12.46
N LYS A 274 8.32 10.47 -11.55
CA LYS A 274 9.44 10.64 -10.62
C LYS A 274 8.93 10.72 -9.18
N PHE A 275 9.26 9.69 -8.40
CA PHE A 275 8.76 9.51 -7.04
C PHE A 275 9.53 8.45 -6.28
N GLY A 276 9.30 8.39 -4.98
CA GLY A 276 9.87 7.37 -4.12
C GLY A 276 9.25 7.37 -2.74
N TRP A 277 9.59 6.34 -1.98
CA TRP A 277 9.11 6.19 -0.61
C TRP A 277 10.05 5.34 0.22
N THR A 278 9.87 5.42 1.54
CA THR A 278 10.50 4.51 2.50
C THR A 278 9.43 3.91 3.39
N PHE A 279 9.55 2.61 3.67
CA PHE A 279 8.76 1.90 4.67
C PHE A 279 9.68 1.17 5.65
N SER A 280 9.36 1.21 6.95
CA SER A 280 10.18 0.59 7.99
C SER A 280 9.34 0.22 9.22
N ASN A 281 9.96 -0.45 10.20
CA ASN A 281 9.33 -0.79 11.48
C ASN A 281 8.00 -1.55 11.32
N PHE A 282 7.97 -2.53 10.41
CA PHE A 282 6.79 -3.37 10.23
C PHE A 282 6.55 -4.21 11.47
N ASP A 283 5.31 -4.25 11.96
CA ASP A 283 4.90 -5.18 13.00
C ASP A 283 3.39 -5.47 12.97
N ILE A 284 3.01 -6.52 13.70
CA ILE A 284 1.62 -6.87 14.01
C ILE A 284 1.52 -6.97 15.54
N GLU A 285 0.54 -6.26 16.10
CA GLU A 285 0.25 -6.28 17.53
C GLU A 285 -1.26 -6.43 17.78
N ASN A 286 -1.64 -6.89 18.97
CA ASN A 286 -3.05 -6.96 19.36
C ASN A 286 -3.62 -5.54 19.53
N LYS A 287 -4.90 -5.38 19.17
CA LYS A 287 -5.65 -4.16 19.41
C LYS A 287 -6.21 -4.08 20.82
#